data_AF-A0A1P8FHQ5-F1
#
_entry.id   AF-A0A1P8FHQ5-F1
#
_cell.length_a   1.000
_cell.length_b   1.000
_cell.length_c   1.000
_cell.angle_alpha   90.00
_cell.angle_beta   90.00
_cell.angle_gamma   90.00
#
_symmetry.space_group_name_H-M   'P 1'
#
loop_
_entity.id
_entity.type
_entity.pdbx_description
1 polymer ?
#
loop_
_entity_poly.entity_id
_entity_poly.type
_entity_poly.pdbx_seq_one_letter_code
_entity_poly.pdbx_strand_id
1 'polypeptide(L)'
;MRLLLAIALVLLVCGCSRKPPPSPDTVLLERSVVAMKYLTSPTYVERVGYTTRNGTPSELVSLIVSEVDSGVFPRGDPESEVERALAQSVRKTLMYGKVPLIYSLPDPRRGPQVVVYGDDSKGEIVAVGYLDPAKGPVSVARWPMPDLKAR
;
A
#
# COMPACT_ATOMS: atom_id res chain seq x y z
N MET A 1 -21.58 51.69 -39.52
CA MET A 1 -21.58 52.24 -38.15
C MET A 1 -22.84 51.76 -37.44
N ARG A 2 -22.73 51.32 -36.17
CA ARG A 2 -23.60 50.39 -35.42
C ARG A 2 -23.21 48.93 -35.71
N LEU A 3 -22.83 48.09 -34.76
CA LEU A 3 -23.00 48.12 -33.31
C LEU A 3 -21.94 47.19 -32.69
N LEU A 4 -21.02 47.75 -31.91
CA LEU A 4 -20.21 47.04 -30.92
C LEU A 4 -21.17 46.56 -29.82
N LEU A 5 -21.36 45.26 -29.61
CA LEU A 5 -21.67 44.67 -28.30
C LEU A 5 -21.86 43.14 -28.44
N ALA A 6 -21.46 42.40 -27.41
CA ALA A 6 -21.42 40.95 -27.30
C ALA A 6 -20.29 40.34 -28.15
N ILE A 7 -19.27 39.71 -27.58
CA ILE A 7 -19.33 38.65 -26.58
C ILE A 7 -18.09 38.78 -25.69
N ALA A 8 -18.21 39.62 -24.66
CA ALA A 8 -17.37 39.56 -23.47
C ALA A 8 -18.08 38.64 -22.46
N LEU A 9 -18.12 37.34 -22.73
CA LEU A 9 -18.62 36.34 -21.78
C LEU A 9 -18.12 34.92 -22.09
N VAL A 10 -16.80 34.76 -22.20
CA VAL A 10 -16.15 33.44 -22.06
C VAL A 10 -15.18 33.53 -20.89
N LEU A 11 -15.73 33.84 -19.72
CA LEU A 11 -15.07 33.71 -18.44
C LEU A 11 -15.91 32.77 -17.59
N LEU A 12 -15.23 31.85 -16.91
CA LEU A 12 -15.75 30.91 -15.92
C LEU A 12 -16.58 29.73 -16.43
N VAL A 13 -15.91 28.71 -16.94
CA VAL A 13 -16.08 27.36 -16.37
C VAL A 13 -14.73 26.64 -16.35
N CYS A 14 -13.74 27.19 -15.64
CA CYS A 14 -12.68 26.33 -15.08
C CYS A 14 -13.34 25.57 -13.94
N GLY A 15 -14.06 24.50 -14.30
CA GLY A 15 -14.55 23.53 -13.35
C GLY A 15 -13.33 22.93 -12.67
N CYS A 16 -13.03 23.40 -11.46
CA CYS A 16 -12.25 22.62 -10.51
C CYS A 16 -13.03 21.32 -10.32
N SER A 17 -12.70 20.30 -11.10
CA SER A 17 -13.13 18.93 -10.86
C SER A 17 -12.57 18.55 -9.50
N ARG A 18 -13.30 18.89 -8.44
CA ARG A 18 -13.06 18.37 -7.10
C ARG A 18 -13.21 16.87 -7.24
N LYS A 19 -12.07 16.18 -7.34
CA LYS A 19 -12.03 14.73 -7.32
C LYS A 19 -12.80 14.33 -6.07
N PRO A 20 -13.86 13.50 -6.18
CA PRO A 20 -14.60 13.08 -5.01
C PRO A 20 -13.63 12.47 -4.00
N PRO A 21 -13.85 12.68 -2.69
CA PRO A 21 -12.99 12.12 -1.67
C PRO A 21 -12.86 10.60 -1.87
N PRO A 22 -11.68 10.03 -1.56
CA PRO A 22 -11.45 8.60 -1.75
C PRO A 22 -12.45 7.78 -0.95
N SER A 23 -12.89 6.65 -1.50
CA SER A 23 -13.76 5.72 -0.76
C SER A 23 -13.02 5.17 0.46
N PRO A 24 -13.75 4.73 1.52
CA PRO A 24 -13.13 4.08 2.67
C PRO A 24 -12.20 2.91 2.30
N ASP A 25 -12.60 2.10 1.31
CA ASP A 25 -11.77 1.00 0.82
C ASP A 25 -10.47 1.48 0.16
N THR A 26 -10.52 2.59 -0.58
CA THR A 26 -9.31 3.19 -1.18
C THR A 26 -8.33 3.63 -0.10
N VAL A 27 -8.83 4.27 0.97
CA VAL A 27 -8.01 4.66 2.12
C VAL A 27 -7.40 3.44 2.81
N LEU A 28 -8.16 2.36 2.97
CA LEU A 28 -7.66 1.10 3.55
C LEU A 28 -6.58 0.43 2.69
N LEU A 29 -6.74 0.45 1.36
CA LEU A 29 -5.74 -0.06 0.42
C LEU A 29 -4.43 0.73 0.53
N GLU A 30 -4.50 2.07 0.51
CA GLU A 30 -3.32 2.95 0.66
C GLU A 30 -2.61 2.70 1.99
N ARG A 31 -3.35 2.62 3.08
CA ARG A 31 -2.82 2.34 4.41
C ARG A 31 -2.14 0.96 4.50
N SER A 32 -2.69 -0.04 3.82
CA SER A 32 -2.09 -1.38 3.73
C SER A 32 -0.78 -1.36 2.94
N VAL A 33 -0.70 -0.58 1.86
CA VAL A 33 0.55 -0.35 1.11
C VAL A 33 1.61 0.33 1.99
N VAL A 34 1.23 1.33 2.78
CA VAL A 34 2.15 1.99 3.72
C VAL A 34 2.68 1.01 4.76
N ALA A 35 1.82 0.15 5.32
CA ALA A 35 2.24 -0.90 6.23
C ALA A 35 3.28 -1.83 5.58
N MET A 36 3.04 -2.26 4.34
CA MET A 36 4.00 -3.11 3.62
C MET A 36 5.33 -2.42 3.35
N LYS A 37 5.32 -1.11 3.06
CA LYS A 37 6.55 -0.33 2.92
C LYS A 37 7.34 -0.25 4.23
N TYR A 38 6.65 -0.18 5.37
CA TYR A 38 7.30 -0.24 6.68
C TYR A 38 7.87 -1.64 6.98
N LEU A 39 7.11 -2.70 6.73
CA LEU A 39 7.54 -4.08 6.98
C LEU A 39 8.72 -4.52 6.10
N THR A 40 8.90 -3.87 4.96
CA THR A 40 10.04 -4.09 4.06
C THR A 40 11.10 -2.99 4.16
N SER A 41 10.99 -2.11 5.16
CA SER A 41 11.98 -1.05 5.40
C SER A 41 13.26 -1.60 6.04
N PRO A 42 14.42 -0.95 5.84
CA PRO A 42 15.66 -1.37 6.49
C PRO A 42 15.52 -1.56 8.00
N THR A 43 14.82 -0.62 8.67
CA THR A 43 14.58 -0.66 10.12
C THR A 43 13.85 -1.91 10.59
N TYR A 44 12.80 -2.34 9.86
CA TYR A 44 12.06 -3.54 10.22
C TYR A 44 12.85 -4.81 9.90
N VAL A 45 13.44 -4.84 8.69
CA VAL A 45 14.16 -6.01 8.17
C VAL A 45 15.39 -6.33 9.01
N GLU A 46 16.14 -5.30 9.46
CA GLU A 46 17.22 -5.46 10.46
C GLU A 46 16.71 -6.01 11.80
N ARG A 47 15.57 -5.52 12.27
CA ARG A 47 14.99 -5.93 13.56
C ARG A 47 14.57 -7.40 13.58
N VAL A 48 14.12 -7.95 12.44
CA VAL A 48 13.80 -9.38 12.31
C VAL A 48 15.01 -10.23 11.92
N GLY A 49 16.21 -9.64 11.83
CA GLY A 49 17.45 -10.36 11.55
C GLY A 49 17.58 -10.87 10.12
N TYR A 50 16.76 -10.36 9.18
CA TYR A 50 16.90 -10.70 7.78
C TYR A 50 18.15 -10.03 7.20
N THR A 51 18.98 -10.79 6.49
CA THR A 51 20.19 -10.26 5.86
C THR A 51 20.00 -10.18 4.35
N THR A 52 20.17 -9.00 3.75
CA THR A 52 20.00 -8.81 2.30
C THR A 52 21.19 -9.30 1.49
N ARG A 53 22.24 -9.80 2.15
CA ARG A 53 23.54 -10.12 1.53
C ARG A 53 23.43 -11.12 0.37
N ASN A 54 22.38 -11.94 0.32
CA ASN A 54 22.05 -12.84 -0.78
C ASN A 54 20.53 -12.94 -1.08
N GLY A 55 19.70 -12.09 -0.44
CA GLY A 55 18.26 -12.21 -0.56
C GLY A 55 17.72 -11.44 -1.77
N THR A 56 16.68 -11.96 -2.40
CA THR A 56 15.92 -11.31 -3.49
C THR A 56 14.72 -10.53 -2.94
N PRO A 57 14.18 -9.55 -3.67
CA PRO A 57 12.90 -8.93 -3.33
C PRO A 57 11.78 -9.95 -3.09
N SER A 58 11.69 -11.00 -3.93
CA SER A 58 10.69 -12.06 -3.80
C SER A 58 10.81 -12.83 -2.49
N GLU A 59 12.02 -13.20 -2.08
CA GLU A 59 12.27 -13.91 -0.81
C GLU A 59 11.87 -13.05 0.40
N LEU A 60 12.24 -11.76 0.39
CA LEU A 60 11.87 -10.84 1.45
C LEU A 60 10.34 -10.69 1.55
N VAL A 61 9.66 -10.49 0.41
CA VAL A 61 8.20 -10.34 0.40
C VAL A 61 7.53 -11.64 0.86
N SER A 62 8.01 -12.80 0.41
CA SER A 62 7.47 -14.10 0.83
C SER A 62 7.59 -14.29 2.35
N LEU A 63 8.73 -13.90 2.95
CA LEU A 63 8.92 -13.95 4.39
C LEU A 63 7.92 -13.06 5.13
N ILE A 64 7.82 -11.79 4.74
CA ILE A 64 6.94 -10.82 5.40
C ILE A 64 5.47 -11.23 5.27
N VAL A 65 5.03 -11.65 4.08
CA VAL A 65 3.64 -12.10 3.89
C VAL A 65 3.36 -13.34 4.74
N SER A 66 4.31 -14.28 4.84
CA SER A 66 4.18 -15.44 5.73
C SER A 66 4.04 -15.02 7.21
N GLU A 67 4.80 -14.04 7.68
CA GLU A 67 4.64 -13.51 9.04
C GLU A 67 3.26 -12.89 9.22
N VAL A 68 2.78 -12.09 8.26
CA VAL A 68 1.45 -11.47 8.30
C VAL A 68 0.32 -12.50 8.32
N ASP A 69 0.40 -13.53 7.49
CA ASP A 69 -0.61 -14.58 7.39
C ASP A 69 -0.63 -15.50 8.62
N SER A 70 0.52 -15.71 9.26
CA SER A 70 0.60 -16.45 10.52
C SER A 70 -0.05 -15.74 11.72
N GLY A 71 -0.58 -14.53 11.52
CA GLY A 71 -1.25 -13.75 12.57
C GLY A 71 -0.27 -13.09 13.54
N VAL A 72 1.02 -13.03 13.21
CA VAL A 72 2.07 -12.40 14.03
C VAL A 72 1.77 -10.91 14.24
N PHE A 73 1.10 -10.25 13.30
CA PHE A 73 0.76 -8.83 13.41
C PHE A 73 -0.70 -8.61 13.85
N PRO A 74 -0.94 -7.75 14.85
CA PRO A 74 -2.29 -7.42 15.27
C PRO A 74 -3.04 -6.74 14.13
N ARG A 75 -4.28 -7.19 13.89
CA ARG A 75 -5.20 -6.58 12.92
C ARG A 75 -6.13 -5.60 13.63
N GLY A 76 -6.36 -4.44 13.04
CA GLY A 76 -7.30 -3.46 13.60
C GLY A 76 -7.45 -2.18 12.78
N ASP A 77 -8.05 -1.17 13.41
CA ASP A 77 -8.13 0.22 13.00
C ASP A 77 -7.05 1.05 13.75
N PRO A 78 -6.12 1.73 13.05
CA PRO A 78 -5.14 2.59 13.73
C PRO A 78 -5.77 3.82 14.39
N GLU A 79 -7.01 4.18 14.08
CA GLU A 79 -7.69 5.26 14.78
C GLU A 79 -8.17 4.81 16.16
N SER A 80 -8.32 3.48 16.36
CA SER A 80 -8.62 2.89 17.66
C SER A 80 -7.43 3.04 18.60
N GLU A 81 -7.65 3.76 19.70
CA GLU A 81 -6.65 3.91 20.76
C GLU A 81 -6.28 2.57 21.40
N VAL A 82 -7.27 1.68 21.58
CA VAL A 82 -7.08 0.35 22.16
C VAL A 82 -6.20 -0.52 21.26
N GLU A 83 -6.46 -0.54 19.96
CA GLU A 83 -5.70 -1.37 19.02
C GLU A 83 -4.30 -0.81 18.78
N ARG A 84 -4.13 0.52 18.80
CA ARG A 84 -2.80 1.15 18.83
C ARG A 84 -2.01 0.78 20.08
N ALA A 85 -2.62 0.87 21.25
CA ALA A 85 -1.98 0.51 22.52
C ALA A 85 -1.58 -0.97 22.53
N LEU A 86 -2.42 -1.85 21.98
CA LEU A 86 -2.10 -3.27 21.79
C LEU A 86 -0.92 -3.48 20.83
N ALA A 87 -0.91 -2.81 19.68
CA ALA A 87 0.19 -2.90 18.72
C ALA A 87 1.52 -2.41 19.32
N GLN A 88 1.47 -1.32 20.09
CA GLN A 88 2.62 -0.79 20.82
C GLN A 88 3.12 -1.75 21.91
N SER A 89 2.22 -2.40 22.67
CA SER A 89 2.61 -3.32 23.74
C SER A 89 3.36 -4.54 23.23
N VAL A 90 3.00 -5.03 22.03
CA VAL A 90 3.71 -6.13 21.34
C VAL A 90 4.82 -5.64 20.41
N ARG A 91 5.09 -4.33 20.35
CA ARG A 91 6.10 -3.68 19.50
C ARG A 91 5.98 -4.01 18.00
N LYS A 92 4.76 -4.26 17.51
CA LYS A 92 4.48 -4.58 16.11
C LYS A 92 3.61 -3.50 15.47
N THR A 93 3.72 -3.38 14.16
CA THR A 93 2.82 -2.52 13.38
C THR A 93 1.45 -3.17 13.30
N LEU A 94 0.41 -2.35 13.28
CA LEU A 94 -0.96 -2.78 13.09
C LEU A 94 -1.24 -3.01 11.59
N MET A 95 -1.80 -4.17 11.27
CA MET A 95 -2.25 -4.49 9.92
C MET A 95 -3.73 -4.16 9.77
N TYR A 96 -4.11 -3.62 8.63
CA TYR A 96 -5.46 -3.13 8.40
C TYR A 96 -6.42 -4.30 8.17
N GLY A 97 -7.26 -4.58 9.16
CA GLY A 97 -7.87 -5.91 9.38
C GLY A 97 -8.90 -6.40 8.36
N LYS A 98 -9.23 -5.63 7.32
CA LYS A 98 -10.27 -6.00 6.33
C LYS A 98 -9.74 -6.28 4.93
N VAL A 99 -8.52 -5.85 4.62
CA VAL A 99 -7.94 -6.02 3.29
C VAL A 99 -6.95 -7.18 3.34
N PRO A 100 -7.22 -8.30 2.64
CA PRO A 100 -6.27 -9.39 2.55
C PRO A 100 -5.02 -8.93 1.78
N LEU A 101 -3.86 -9.31 2.30
CA LEU A 101 -2.61 -9.25 1.58
C LEU A 101 -2.43 -10.54 0.82
N ILE A 102 -2.21 -10.44 -0.48
CA ILE A 102 -2.10 -11.58 -1.38
C ILE A 102 -0.70 -11.60 -1.97
N TYR A 103 -0.03 -12.74 -1.90
CA TYR A 103 1.27 -12.93 -2.52
C TYR A 103 1.13 -13.14 -4.03
N SER A 104 1.96 -12.46 -4.82
CA SER A 104 2.12 -12.65 -6.27
C SER A 104 0.97 -12.15 -7.17
N LEU A 105 -0.22 -12.75 -7.13
CA LEU A 105 -1.30 -12.47 -8.07
C LEU A 105 -2.63 -12.17 -7.37
N PRO A 106 -3.48 -11.29 -7.94
CA PRO A 106 -4.80 -11.03 -7.36
C PRO A 106 -5.66 -12.29 -7.34
N ASP A 107 -6.36 -12.52 -6.23
CA ASP A 107 -7.35 -13.60 -6.09
C ASP A 107 -8.70 -13.12 -6.63
N PRO A 108 -9.21 -13.69 -7.75
CA PRO A 108 -10.46 -13.25 -8.36
C PRO A 108 -11.69 -13.51 -7.48
N ARG A 109 -11.56 -14.34 -6.43
CA ARG A 109 -12.66 -14.65 -5.50
C ARG A 109 -12.77 -13.67 -4.35
N ARG A 110 -11.82 -12.73 -4.22
CA ARG A 110 -11.78 -11.74 -3.15
C ARG A 110 -12.13 -10.36 -3.70
N GLY A 111 -12.77 -9.55 -2.86
CA GLY A 111 -13.06 -8.14 -3.18
C GLY A 111 -11.79 -7.27 -3.07
N PRO A 112 -11.85 -6.12 -2.36
CA PRO A 112 -10.69 -5.28 -2.14
C PRO A 112 -9.51 -6.06 -1.56
N GLN A 113 -8.32 -5.89 -2.13
CA GLN A 113 -7.12 -6.64 -1.76
C GLN A 113 -5.85 -5.86 -2.12
N VAL A 114 -4.76 -6.14 -1.40
CA VAL A 114 -3.43 -5.67 -1.77
C VAL A 114 -2.59 -6.86 -2.18
N VAL A 115 -2.12 -6.86 -3.42
CA VAL A 115 -1.18 -7.85 -3.93
C VAL A 115 0.23 -7.34 -3.71
N VAL A 116 1.12 -8.15 -3.14
CA VAL A 116 2.53 -7.78 -2.93
C VAL A 116 3.44 -8.84 -3.54
N TYR A 117 4.47 -8.41 -4.25
CA TYR A 117 5.48 -9.27 -4.84
C TYR A 117 6.82 -8.56 -4.99
N GLY A 118 7.89 -9.33 -5.13
CA GLY A 118 9.20 -8.83 -5.54
C GLY A 118 9.34 -8.81 -7.07
N ASP A 119 9.88 -7.73 -7.62
CA ASP A 119 10.42 -7.67 -8.98
C ASP A 119 11.93 -7.81 -8.91
N ASP A 120 12.40 -9.08 -8.88
CA ASP A 120 13.81 -9.42 -8.74
C ASP A 120 14.66 -8.87 -9.89
N SER A 121 14.06 -8.69 -11.08
CA SER A 121 14.74 -8.13 -12.25
C SER A 121 15.11 -6.66 -12.08
N LYS A 122 14.30 -5.92 -11.32
CA LYS A 122 14.53 -4.50 -11.01
C LYS A 122 15.08 -4.27 -9.61
N GLY A 123 15.16 -5.30 -8.78
CA GLY A 123 15.49 -5.14 -7.37
C GLY A 123 14.43 -4.34 -6.60
N GLU A 124 13.16 -4.44 -7.01
CA GLU A 124 12.06 -3.65 -6.44
C GLU A 124 11.06 -4.53 -5.71
N ILE A 125 10.38 -3.93 -4.75
CA ILE A 125 9.18 -4.48 -4.11
C ILE A 125 7.98 -3.73 -4.67
N VAL A 126 6.94 -4.46 -5.02
CA VAL A 126 5.73 -3.92 -5.62
C VAL A 126 4.53 -4.27 -4.76
N ALA A 127 3.73 -3.26 -4.41
CA ALA A 127 2.42 -3.43 -3.79
C ALA A 127 1.35 -2.80 -4.67
N VAL A 128 0.29 -3.56 -4.93
CA VAL A 128 -0.78 -3.21 -5.87
C VAL A 128 -2.12 -3.33 -5.17
N GLY A 129 -2.85 -2.22 -5.08
CA GLY A 129 -4.20 -2.19 -4.53
C GLY A 129 -5.25 -2.42 -5.61
N TYR A 130 -6.14 -3.38 -5.37
CA TYR A 130 -7.32 -3.64 -6.17
C TYR A 130 -8.56 -3.40 -5.31
N LEU A 131 -9.53 -2.61 -5.80
CA LEU A 131 -10.89 -2.62 -5.26
C LEU A 131 -11.68 -3.83 -5.78
N ASP A 132 -11.37 -4.25 -7.00
CA ASP A 132 -11.98 -5.34 -7.74
C ASP A 132 -10.86 -6.02 -8.55
N PRO A 133 -10.53 -7.30 -8.31
CA PRO A 133 -9.43 -7.99 -8.98
C PRO A 133 -9.67 -8.22 -10.48
N ALA A 134 -10.93 -8.13 -10.94
CA ALA A 134 -11.25 -8.22 -12.36
C ALA A 134 -11.00 -6.90 -13.12
N LYS A 135 -10.72 -5.81 -12.39
CA LYS A 135 -10.42 -4.49 -12.94
C LYS A 135 -8.95 -4.14 -12.77
N GLY A 136 -8.53 -3.10 -13.47
CA GLY A 136 -7.19 -2.53 -13.30
C GLY A 136 -6.95 -2.06 -11.85
N PRO A 137 -5.70 -2.05 -11.40
CA PRO A 137 -5.36 -1.65 -10.05
C PRO A 137 -5.68 -0.17 -9.82
N VAL A 138 -6.16 0.16 -8.62
CA VAL A 138 -6.43 1.54 -8.22
C VAL A 138 -5.21 2.24 -7.65
N SER A 139 -4.23 1.46 -7.18
CA SER A 139 -2.94 1.95 -6.69
C SER A 139 -1.82 0.97 -7.03
N VAL A 140 -0.67 1.51 -7.38
CA VAL A 140 0.58 0.75 -7.59
C VAL A 140 1.68 1.54 -6.90
N ALA A 141 2.36 0.90 -5.95
CA ALA A 141 3.52 1.45 -5.28
C ALA A 141 4.71 0.54 -5.53
N ARG A 142 5.86 1.16 -5.83
CA ARG A 142 7.13 0.49 -6.05
C ARG A 142 8.18 1.15 -5.19
N TRP A 143 9.07 0.36 -4.60
CA TRP A 143 10.23 0.86 -3.88
C TRP A 143 11.38 -0.13 -4.00
N PRO A 144 12.64 0.34 -3.95
CA PRO A 144 13.78 -0.55 -4.03
C PRO A 144 13.82 -1.49 -2.82
N MET A 145 14.40 -2.66 -3.02
CA MET A 145 14.79 -3.54 -1.93
C MET A 145 15.73 -2.80 -0.97
N PRO A 146 15.55 -2.93 0.36
CA PRO A 146 16.47 -2.30 1.29
C PRO A 146 17.89 -2.83 1.10
N ASP A 147 18.88 -1.94 1.09
CA ASP A 147 20.29 -2.32 1.16
C ASP A 147 20.70 -2.41 2.63
N LEU A 148 20.72 -3.63 3.18
CA LEU A 148 21.26 -3.85 4.52
C LEU A 148 22.76 -4.07 4.40
N LYS A 149 23.53 -3.00 4.62
CA LYS A 149 24.97 -3.12 4.79
C LYS A 149 25.23 -4.08 5.95
N ALA A 150 25.93 -5.18 5.65
CA ALA A 150 26.48 -6.05 6.68
C ALA A 150 27.35 -5.18 7.60
N ARG A 151 26.88 -4.95 8.83
CA ARG A 151 27.71 -4.36 9.88
C ARG A 151 28.83 -5.32 10.27
#